data_AF-A0AB37UDY6-F1
#
_entry.id   AF-A0AB37UDY6-F1
#
_cell.length_a   1.000
_cell.length_b   1.000
_cell.length_c   1.000
_cell.angle_alpha   90.00
_cell.angle_beta   90.00
_cell.angle_gamma   90.00
#
_symmetry.space_group_name_H-M   'P 1'
#
loop_
_entity.id
_entity.type
_entity.pdbx_description
1 polymer ?
#
loop_
_entity_poly.entity_id
_entity_poly.type
_entity_poly.pdbx_seq_one_letter_code
_entity_poly.pdbx_strand_id
1 'polypeptide(L)'
;MNFRSVSLSTQNAPFPLNLDRTALLVIDMQNDFCHPAGFSGNELEFNLTAIQGIVPNIQKLLAWARTNGVLVVYTKESHLPDLSDLSASKKLRYEIAGSPVGAVGKMGRYLIQGEWGSEVR
;
A
#
# COMPACT_ATOMS: atom_id res chain seq x y z
N MET A 1 12.99 17.01 -28.06
CA MET A 1 11.91 16.04 -27.76
C MET A 1 10.81 16.77 -27.02
N ASN A 2 9.56 16.69 -27.48
CA ASN A 2 8.43 17.30 -26.78
C ASN A 2 7.90 16.29 -25.76
N PHE A 3 7.91 16.66 -24.48
CA PHE A 3 7.37 15.81 -23.41
C PHE A 3 5.87 16.04 -23.25
N ARG A 4 5.14 14.98 -22.87
CA ARG A 4 3.72 15.07 -22.55
C ARG A 4 3.56 15.71 -21.17
N SER A 5 2.86 16.84 -21.10
CA SER A 5 2.72 17.63 -19.86
C SER A 5 1.27 17.96 -19.56
N VAL A 6 0.92 17.95 -18.28
CA VAL A 6 -0.38 18.43 -17.76
C VAL A 6 -0.14 19.44 -16.64
N SER A 7 -1.07 20.37 -16.45
CA SER A 7 -1.06 21.29 -15.31
C SER A 7 -2.09 20.83 -14.29
N LEU A 8 -1.64 20.55 -13.06
CA LEU A 8 -2.50 20.13 -11.96
C LEU A 8 -2.83 21.31 -11.07
N SER A 9 -4.10 21.55 -10.79
CA SER A 9 -4.48 22.50 -9.74
C SER A 9 -4.06 21.94 -8.37
N THR A 10 -3.29 22.69 -7.61
CA THR A 10 -2.93 22.37 -6.21
C THR A 10 -3.36 23.51 -5.29
N GLN A 11 -3.19 23.34 -3.97
CA GLN A 11 -3.59 24.37 -2.99
C GLN A 11 -2.84 25.70 -3.17
N ASN A 12 -1.56 25.67 -3.55
CA ASN A 12 -0.72 26.88 -3.59
C ASN A 12 -0.57 27.47 -4.99
N ALA A 13 -0.43 26.63 -6.00
CA ALA A 13 -0.25 27.03 -7.39
C ALA A 13 -0.50 25.86 -8.35
N PRO A 14 -0.78 26.11 -9.64
CA PRO A 14 -0.74 25.05 -10.63
C PRO A 14 0.63 24.37 -10.68
N PHE A 15 0.65 23.05 -10.66
CA PHE A 15 1.87 22.25 -10.72
C PHE A 15 2.02 21.60 -12.11
N PRO A 16 3.09 21.91 -12.86
CA PRO A 16 3.34 21.27 -14.15
C PRO A 16 3.90 19.86 -13.93
N LEU A 17 3.21 18.87 -14.48
CA LEU A 17 3.61 17.47 -14.40
C LEU A 17 4.04 16.98 -15.78
N ASN A 18 5.33 16.61 -15.91
CA ASN A 18 5.85 15.93 -17.08
C ASN A 18 5.58 14.42 -16.94
N LEU A 19 4.66 13.90 -17.73
CA LEU A 19 4.19 12.52 -17.63
C LEU A 19 5.28 11.50 -17.98
N ASP A 20 6.22 11.85 -18.85
CA ASP A 20 7.33 10.97 -19.26
C ASP A 20 8.45 10.91 -18.19
N ARG A 21 8.38 11.75 -17.16
CA ARG A 21 9.32 11.81 -16.03
C ARG A 21 8.64 11.68 -14.67
N THR A 22 7.42 11.15 -14.66
CA THR A 22 6.61 10.98 -13.45
C THR A 22 6.28 9.51 -13.27
N ALA A 23 6.19 9.09 -12.00
CA ALA A 23 5.59 7.83 -11.60
C ALA A 23 4.47 8.06 -10.58
N LEU A 24 3.44 7.23 -10.63
CA LEU A 24 2.44 7.07 -9.58
C LEU A 24 2.92 5.97 -8.63
N LEU A 25 3.13 6.32 -7.36
CA LEU A 25 3.44 5.38 -6.30
C LEU A 25 2.17 5.05 -5.51
N VAL A 26 1.76 3.78 -5.50
CA VAL A 26 0.67 3.27 -4.66
C VAL A 26 1.31 2.56 -3.48
N ILE A 27 1.13 3.15 -2.30
CA ILE A 27 1.84 2.73 -1.08
C ILE A 27 0.95 1.80 -0.26
N ASP A 28 1.41 0.57 -0.06
CA ASP A 28 0.96 -0.36 0.97
C ASP A 28 -0.56 -0.57 1.03
N MET A 29 -1.22 -0.62 -0.14
CA MET A 29 -2.65 -0.96 -0.25
C MET A 29 -2.86 -2.49 -0.18
N GLN A 30 -2.32 -3.12 0.86
CA GLN A 30 -2.29 -4.58 1.04
C GLN A 30 -3.56 -5.10 1.71
N ASN A 31 -3.93 -6.36 1.42
CA ASN A 31 -5.15 -6.99 1.94
C ASN A 31 -5.24 -6.96 3.46
N ASP A 32 -4.13 -7.20 4.16
CA ASP A 32 -4.08 -7.18 5.63
C ASP A 32 -4.47 -5.82 6.21
N PHE A 33 -4.25 -4.73 5.48
CA PHE A 33 -4.57 -3.38 5.95
C PHE A 33 -5.93 -2.89 5.48
N CYS A 34 -6.37 -3.31 4.29
CA CYS A 34 -7.53 -2.70 3.62
C CYS A 34 -8.78 -3.57 3.63
N HIS A 35 -8.64 -4.91 3.72
CA HIS A 35 -9.77 -5.83 3.65
C HIS A 35 -10.35 -6.08 5.05
N PRO A 36 -11.69 -6.14 5.24
CA PRO A 36 -12.29 -6.42 6.55
C PRO A 36 -11.82 -7.73 7.19
N ALA A 37 -11.59 -8.75 6.37
CA ALA A 37 -11.04 -10.04 6.80
C ALA A 37 -9.49 -10.09 6.83
N GLY A 38 -8.80 -9.00 6.51
CA GLY A 38 -7.34 -8.87 6.67
C GLY A 38 -6.96 -8.67 8.13
N PHE A 39 -5.66 -8.76 8.45
CA PHE A 39 -5.17 -8.69 9.83
C PHE A 39 -5.67 -7.48 10.63
N SER A 40 -5.60 -6.27 10.05
CA SER A 40 -6.07 -5.03 10.71
C SER A 40 -7.57 -5.05 11.02
N GLY A 41 -8.38 -5.59 10.11
CA GLY A 41 -9.84 -5.62 10.28
C GLY A 41 -10.33 -6.76 11.16
N ASN A 42 -9.72 -7.94 11.06
CA ASN A 42 -10.19 -9.15 11.73
C ASN A 42 -9.48 -9.45 13.05
N GLU A 43 -8.16 -9.30 13.11
CA GLU A 43 -7.38 -9.65 14.31
C GLU A 43 -7.24 -8.45 15.25
N LEU A 44 -7.15 -7.24 14.69
CA LEU A 44 -7.00 -5.99 15.47
C LEU A 44 -8.29 -5.17 15.59
N GLU A 45 -9.36 -5.58 14.90
CA GLU A 45 -10.67 -4.92 14.93
C GLU A 45 -10.63 -3.41 14.62
N PHE A 46 -9.68 -2.98 13.78
CA PHE A 46 -9.54 -1.58 13.41
C PHE A 46 -10.70 -1.12 12.52
N ASN A 47 -11.15 0.12 12.72
CA ASN A 47 -12.13 0.74 11.85
C ASN A 47 -11.49 1.12 10.50
N LEU A 48 -11.81 0.35 9.46
CA LEU A 48 -11.25 0.54 8.12
C LEU A 48 -12.01 1.55 7.24
N THR A 49 -13.03 2.23 7.75
CA THR A 49 -13.93 3.09 6.94
C THR A 49 -13.16 4.11 6.10
N ALA A 50 -12.17 4.79 6.70
CA ALA A 50 -11.36 5.78 5.98
C ALA A 50 -10.49 5.16 4.88
N ILE A 51 -9.90 3.98 5.16
CA ILE A 51 -9.06 3.24 4.21
C ILE A 51 -9.91 2.74 3.04
N GLN A 52 -11.08 2.18 3.31
CA GLN A 52 -12.00 1.72 2.27
C GLN A 52 -12.54 2.89 1.44
N GLY A 53 -12.79 4.04 2.07
CA GLY A 53 -13.29 5.24 1.41
C GLY A 53 -12.36 5.81 0.34
N ILE A 54 -11.05 5.58 0.43
CA ILE A 54 -10.08 6.06 -0.56
C ILE A 54 -9.85 5.10 -1.74
N VAL A 55 -10.23 3.82 -1.62
CA VAL A 55 -10.00 2.80 -2.66
C VAL A 55 -10.55 3.22 -4.04
N PRO A 56 -11.79 3.72 -4.17
CA PRO A 56 -12.32 4.14 -5.48
C PRO A 56 -11.53 5.30 -6.11
N ASN A 57 -10.96 6.19 -5.30
CA ASN A 57 -10.17 7.31 -5.79
C ASN A 57 -8.80 6.86 -6.29
N ILE A 58 -8.17 5.91 -5.58
CA ILE A 58 -6.93 5.27 -6.00
C ILE A 58 -7.15 4.52 -7.33
N GLN A 59 -8.26 3.79 -7.46
CA GLN A 59 -8.61 3.10 -8.71
C GLN A 59 -8.79 4.06 -9.90
N LYS A 60 -9.45 5.22 -9.69
CA LYS A 60 -9.56 6.26 -10.71
C LYS A 60 -8.19 6.82 -11.12
N LEU A 61 -7.32 7.09 -10.15
CA LEU A 61 -5.97 7.59 -10.40
C LEU A 61 -5.10 6.57 -11.13
N LEU A 62 -5.21 5.29 -10.76
CA LEU A 62 -4.55 4.18 -11.45
C LEU A 62 -5.01 4.05 -12.90
N ALA A 63 -6.31 4.12 -13.15
CA ALA A 63 -6.87 4.09 -14.50
C ALA A 63 -6.34 5.27 -15.34
N TRP A 64 -6.33 6.47 -14.76
CA TRP A 64 -5.78 7.65 -15.43
C TRP A 64 -4.29 7.49 -15.74
N ALA A 65 -3.47 7.04 -14.78
CA ALA A 65 -2.04 6.86 -14.96
C ALA A 65 -1.75 5.85 -16.08
N ARG A 66 -2.44 4.71 -16.08
CA ARG A 66 -2.31 3.67 -17.11
C ARG A 66 -2.71 4.17 -18.49
N THR A 67 -3.85 4.86 -18.63
CA THR A 67 -4.30 5.45 -19.89
C THR A 67 -3.30 6.47 -20.44
N ASN A 68 -2.62 7.21 -19.55
CA ASN A 68 -1.63 8.21 -19.93
C ASN A 68 -0.19 7.66 -19.96
N GLY A 69 0.02 6.34 -19.84
CA GLY A 69 1.35 5.75 -19.88
C GLY A 69 2.31 6.28 -18.82
N VAL A 70 1.78 6.71 -17.66
CA VAL A 70 2.57 7.08 -16.48
C VAL A 70 3.05 5.78 -15.81
N LEU A 71 4.32 5.73 -15.39
CA LEU A 71 4.86 4.58 -14.67
C LEU A 71 4.07 4.37 -13.37
N VAL A 72 3.58 3.16 -13.13
CA VAL A 72 2.90 2.81 -11.87
C VAL A 72 3.81 1.88 -11.07
N VAL A 73 4.09 2.27 -9.83
CA VAL A 73 4.89 1.50 -8.88
C VAL A 73 4.03 1.18 -7.66
N TYR A 74 4.09 -0.06 -7.18
CA TYR A 74 3.44 -0.50 -5.96
C TYR A 74 4.50 -0.81 -4.91
N THR A 75 4.27 -0.41 -3.67
CA THR A 75 5.07 -0.86 -2.53
C THR A 75 4.29 -1.87 -1.70
N LYS A 76 5.03 -2.74 -1.02
CA LYS A 76 4.50 -3.69 -0.05
C LYS A 76 5.41 -3.66 1.17
N GLU A 77 4.84 -3.44 2.35
CA GLU A 77 5.51 -3.75 3.60
C GLU A 77 5.40 -5.26 3.84
N SER A 78 6.54 -5.96 3.80
CA SER A 78 6.59 -7.39 4.08
C SER A 78 8.01 -7.84 4.42
N HIS A 79 8.10 -8.99 5.06
CA HIS A 79 9.32 -9.64 5.52
C HIS A 79 9.49 -11.01 4.88
N LEU A 80 10.73 -11.46 4.76
CA LEU A 80 11.04 -12.82 4.31
C LEU A 80 10.35 -13.86 5.22
N PRO A 81 9.96 -15.04 4.70
CA PRO A 81 9.28 -16.08 5.50
C PRO A 81 10.05 -16.54 6.74
N ASP A 82 11.39 -16.48 6.69
CA ASP A 82 12.30 -16.82 7.79
C ASP A 82 12.59 -15.65 8.74
N LEU A 83 12.01 -14.47 8.48
CA LEU A 83 12.18 -13.22 9.24
C LEU A 83 13.64 -12.72 9.29
N SER A 84 14.51 -13.15 8.40
CA SER A 84 15.92 -12.74 8.38
C SER A 84 16.14 -11.24 8.12
N ASP A 85 15.15 -10.56 7.50
CA ASP A 85 15.13 -9.12 7.27
C ASP A 85 14.34 -8.32 8.34
N LEU A 86 13.80 -8.99 9.36
CA LEU A 86 13.06 -8.35 10.45
C LEU A 86 14.03 -7.85 11.53
N SER A 87 14.12 -6.54 11.69
CA SER A 87 14.94 -5.95 12.76
C SER A 87 14.40 -6.29 14.15
N ALA A 88 15.28 -6.49 15.12
CA ALA A 88 14.91 -6.76 16.51
C ALA A 88 14.02 -5.67 17.12
N SER A 89 14.25 -4.40 16.76
CA SER A 89 13.43 -3.28 17.23
C SER A 89 12.02 -3.31 16.66
N LYS A 90 11.85 -3.67 15.37
CA LYS A 90 10.52 -3.83 14.78
C LYS A 90 9.79 -5.02 15.39
N LYS A 91 10.47 -6.17 15.52
CA LYS A 91 9.91 -7.35 16.19
C LYS A 91 9.35 -7.01 17.56
N LEU A 92 10.16 -6.40 18.42
CA LEU A 92 9.76 -6.03 19.78
C LEU A 92 8.57 -5.07 19.81
N ARG A 93 8.55 -4.04 18.94
CA ARG A 93 7.42 -3.09 18.87
C ARG A 93 6.11 -3.78 18.52
N TYR A 94 6.12 -4.71 17.57
CA TYR A 94 4.92 -5.41 17.12
C TYR A 94 4.46 -6.48 18.15
N GLU A 95 5.40 -7.13 18.84
CA GLU A 95 5.09 -8.01 19.97
C GLU A 95 4.40 -7.26 21.11
N ILE A 96 4.94 -6.10 21.52
CA ILE A 96 4.35 -5.25 22.56
C ILE A 96 2.97 -4.73 22.14
N ALA A 97 2.81 -4.38 20.86
CA ALA A 97 1.54 -3.91 20.30
C ALA A 97 0.49 -5.02 20.11
N GLY A 98 0.78 -6.27 20.48
CA GLY A 98 -0.15 -7.39 20.33
C GLY A 98 -0.37 -7.84 18.88
N SER A 99 0.52 -7.46 17.96
CA SER A 99 0.42 -7.74 16.52
C SER A 99 1.73 -8.32 15.96
N PRO A 100 2.31 -9.38 16.55
CA PRO A 100 3.64 -9.84 16.18
C PRO A 100 3.76 -10.18 14.69
N VAL A 101 4.84 -9.72 14.06
CA VAL A 101 5.15 -10.04 12.66
C VAL A 101 5.23 -11.54 12.48
N GLY A 102 4.54 -12.07 11.47
CA GLY A 102 4.46 -13.50 11.20
C GLY A 102 3.37 -14.25 11.97
N ALA A 103 2.56 -13.58 12.79
CA ALA A 103 1.36 -14.16 13.40
C ALA A 103 0.40 -14.69 12.33
N VAL A 104 -0.27 -15.80 12.60
CA VAL A 104 -1.25 -16.39 11.68
C VAL A 104 -2.57 -15.63 11.80
N GLY A 105 -3.00 -15.00 10.72
CA GLY A 105 -4.35 -14.45 10.56
C GLY A 105 -5.14 -15.18 9.48
N LYS A 106 -6.38 -14.74 9.22
CA LYS A 106 -7.26 -15.35 8.19
C LYS A 106 -6.69 -15.36 6.76
N MET A 107 -5.74 -14.47 6.47
CA MET A 107 -5.15 -14.32 5.14
C MET A 107 -3.68 -14.79 5.07
N GLY A 108 -3.26 -15.62 6.03
CA GLY A 108 -1.89 -16.12 6.13
C GLY A 108 -1.11 -15.42 7.23
N ARG A 109 0.22 -15.52 7.18
CA ARG A 109 1.11 -14.91 8.17
C ARG A 109 1.25 -13.39 7.94
N TYR A 110 0.97 -12.61 8.98
CA TYR A 110 0.98 -11.15 8.95
C TYR A 110 2.34 -10.59 8.52
N LEU A 111 2.34 -9.69 7.52
CA LEU A 111 3.52 -9.05 6.93
C LEU A 111 4.56 -10.03 6.35
N ILE A 112 4.18 -11.25 5.96
CA ILE A 112 5.10 -12.20 5.34
C ILE A 112 4.95 -12.22 3.82
N GLN A 113 6.07 -12.18 3.11
CA GLN A 113 6.11 -12.25 1.65
C GLN A 113 5.48 -13.54 1.14
N GLY A 114 4.61 -13.42 0.13
CA GLY A 114 3.94 -14.53 -0.52
C GLY A 114 2.59 -14.92 0.12
N GLU A 115 2.28 -14.41 1.31
CA GLU A 115 0.99 -14.63 1.95
C GLU A 115 -0.08 -13.72 1.33
N TRP A 116 -1.33 -14.21 1.27
CA TRP A 116 -2.44 -13.48 0.66
C TRP A 116 -2.66 -12.10 1.29
N GLY A 117 -2.51 -12.00 2.61
CA GLY A 117 -2.62 -10.76 3.38
C GLY A 117 -1.62 -9.70 2.93
N SER A 118 -0.43 -10.12 2.48
CA SER A 118 0.64 -9.23 2.04
C SER A 118 0.48 -8.71 0.61
N GLU A 119 -0.46 -9.23 -0.18
CA GLU A 119 -0.61 -8.87 -1.60
C GLU A 119 -1.37 -7.55 -1.80
N VAL A 120 -1.03 -6.86 -2.90
CA VAL A 120 -1.73 -5.66 -3.41
C VAL A 120 -2.42 -6.05 -4.70
N ARG A 121 -3.75 -5.97 -4.74
CA ARG A 121 -4.56 -6.28 -5.93
C ARG A 121 -5.64 -5.24 -6.19
#